data_AF-A0A7C9DH96-F1
#
_entry.id   AF-A0A7C9DH96-F1
#
_cell.length_a   1.000
_cell.length_b   1.000
_cell.length_c   1.000
_cell.angle_alpha   90.00
_cell.angle_beta   90.00
_cell.angle_gamma   90.00
#
_symmetry.space_group_name_H-M   'P 1'
#
loop_
_entity.id
_entity.type
_entity.pdbx_description
1 polymer ?
#
loop_
_entity_poly.entity_id
_entity_poly.type
_entity_poly.pdbx_seq_one_letter_code
_entity_poly.pdbx_strand_id
1 'polypeptide(L)'
;GLLYEAQGQDKEAQQSFWEALDIDPDHVPSLISMAKLLMKLGDQSVFPVARSLVRQAIRVDRTNHTAWYTLGLLQKSESPAEAVECFEAAVCLEQTAPVEPFR
;
A
#
# COMPACT_ATOMS: atom_id res chain seq x y z
N GLY A 1 4.18 -12.83 -6.35
CA GLY A 1 3.93 -11.39 -6.18
C GLY A 1 5.22 -10.61 -6.31
N LEU A 2 5.92 -10.38 -5.20
CA LEU A 2 7.13 -9.54 -5.15
C LEU A 2 8.25 -9.97 -6.11
N LEU A 3 8.49 -11.28 -6.27
CA LEU A 3 9.49 -11.78 -7.21
C LEU A 3 9.17 -11.41 -8.66
N TYR A 4 7.91 -11.52 -9.06
CA TYR A 4 7.45 -11.12 -10.39
C TYR A 4 7.53 -9.61 -10.59
N GLU A 5 7.18 -8.83 -9.56
CA GLU A 5 7.34 -7.37 -9.58
C GLU A 5 8.80 -6.97 -9.79
N ALA A 6 9.74 -7.62 -9.10
CA ALA A 6 11.17 -7.37 -9.25
C ALA A 6 11.71 -7.75 -10.64
N GLN A 7 11.07 -8.71 -11.31
CA GLN A 7 11.40 -9.12 -12.68
C GLN A 7 10.69 -8.27 -13.75
N GLY A 8 9.87 -7.30 -13.36
CA GLY A 8 9.06 -6.50 -14.29
C GLY A 8 7.89 -7.27 -14.90
N GLN A 9 7.58 -8.45 -14.36
CA GLN A 9 6.45 -9.30 -14.76
C GLN A 9 5.19 -8.82 -14.04
N ASP A 10 4.73 -7.64 -14.45
CA ASP A 10 3.70 -6.88 -13.74
C ASP A 10 2.32 -7.58 -13.74
N LYS A 11 1.99 -8.35 -14.78
CA LYS A 11 0.72 -9.11 -14.85
C LYS A 11 0.72 -10.29 -13.89
N GLU A 12 1.82 -11.03 -13.85
CA GLU A 12 2.03 -12.18 -12.97
C GLU A 12 2.12 -11.74 -11.51
N ALA A 13 2.72 -10.56 -11.26
CA ALA A 13 2.72 -9.91 -9.95
C ALA A 13 1.29 -9.59 -9.51
N GLN A 14 0.50 -8.93 -10.37
CA GLN A 14 -0.90 -8.61 -10.09
C GLN A 14 -1.71 -9.86 -9.76
N GLN A 15 -1.62 -10.89 -10.60
CA GLN A 15 -2.32 -12.16 -10.37
C GLN A 15 -1.94 -12.78 -9.03
N SER A 16 -0.65 -12.83 -8.71
CA SER A 16 -0.20 -13.39 -7.43
C SER A 16 -0.71 -12.61 -6.22
N PHE A 17 -0.74 -11.27 -6.31
CA PHE A 17 -1.27 -10.45 -5.22
C PHE A 17 -2.78 -10.62 -5.07
N TRP A 18 -3.49 -10.80 -6.19
CA TRP A 18 -4.92 -11.10 -6.17
C TRP A 18 -5.20 -12.45 -5.52
N GLU A 19 -4.48 -13.51 -5.90
CA GLU A 19 -4.61 -14.84 -5.27
C GLU A 19 -4.33 -14.79 -3.76
N ALA A 20 -3.35 -13.99 -3.33
CA ALA A 20 -3.09 -13.80 -1.90
C ALA A 20 -4.25 -13.10 -1.18
N LEU A 21 -4.92 -12.13 -1.82
CA LEU A 21 -6.08 -11.43 -1.28
C LEU A 21 -7.37 -12.26 -1.34
N ASP A 22 -7.46 -13.24 -2.25
CA ASP A 22 -8.55 -14.21 -2.29
C ASP A 22 -8.48 -15.18 -1.09
N ILE A 23 -7.25 -15.53 -0.67
CA ILE A 23 -7.01 -16.36 0.51
C ILE A 23 -7.17 -15.55 1.81
N ASP A 24 -6.56 -14.38 1.88
CA ASP A 24 -6.63 -13.47 3.03
C ASP A 24 -6.91 -12.02 2.56
N PRO A 25 -8.19 -11.60 2.59
CA PRO A 25 -8.59 -10.26 2.17
C PRO A 25 -7.94 -9.12 2.97
N ASP A 26 -7.45 -9.42 4.18
CA ASP A 26 -6.86 -8.45 5.10
C ASP A 26 -5.32 -8.55 5.14
N HIS A 27 -4.71 -9.31 4.21
CA HIS A 27 -3.26 -9.43 4.12
C HIS A 27 -2.59 -8.10 3.74
N VAL A 28 -2.16 -7.35 4.76
CA VAL A 28 -1.61 -5.98 4.65
C VAL A 28 -0.51 -5.85 3.59
N PRO A 29 0.50 -6.74 3.51
CA PRO A 29 1.52 -6.65 2.47
C PRO A 29 0.95 -6.74 1.05
N SER A 30 -0.02 -7.63 0.80
CA SER A 30 -0.64 -7.77 -0.52
C SER A 30 -1.51 -6.57 -0.87
N LEU A 31 -2.26 -6.01 0.09
CA LEU A 31 -3.06 -4.80 -0.12
C LEU A 31 -2.18 -3.61 -0.55
N ILE A 32 -1.06 -3.40 0.15
CA ILE A 32 -0.10 -2.33 -0.17
C ILE A 32 0.59 -2.58 -1.51
N SER A 33 1.08 -3.80 -1.75
CA SER A 33 1.75 -4.15 -3.00
C SER A 33 0.84 -4.01 -4.22
N MET A 34 -0.41 -4.46 -4.11
CA MET A 34 -1.41 -4.28 -5.17
C MET A 34 -1.67 -2.80 -5.45
N ALA A 35 -1.82 -1.97 -4.41
CA ALA A 35 -2.02 -0.53 -4.58
C ALA A 35 -0.84 0.14 -5.29
N LYS A 36 0.40 -0.19 -4.89
CA LYS A 36 1.62 0.31 -5.55
C LYS A 36 1.71 -0.13 -7.01
N LEU A 37 1.34 -1.37 -7.30
CA LEU A 37 1.32 -1.90 -8.66
C LEU A 37 0.26 -1.18 -9.52
N LEU A 38 -0.92 -0.91 -8.98
CA LEU A 38 -1.95 -0.11 -9.66
C LEU A 38 -1.47 1.32 -9.93
N MET A 39 -0.76 1.95 -9.00
CA MET A 39 -0.17 3.29 -9.21
C MET A 39 0.94 3.28 -10.28
N LYS A 40 1.69 2.18 -10.39
CA LYS A 40 2.77 2.03 -11.38
C LYS A 40 2.24 1.81 -12.80
N LEU A 41 1.19 1.00 -12.94
CA LEU A 41 0.70 0.52 -14.24
C LEU A 41 -0.52 1.26 -14.76
N GLY A 42 -1.34 1.79 -13.85
CA GLY A 42 -2.62 2.37 -14.20
C GLY A 42 -2.58 3.89 -14.31
N ASP A 43 -3.54 4.42 -15.03
CA ASP A 43 -3.80 5.85 -15.09
C ASP A 43 -4.45 6.35 -13.78
N GLN A 44 -4.64 7.66 -13.66
CA GLN A 44 -5.31 8.28 -12.52
C GLN A 44 -6.71 7.68 -12.21
N SER A 45 -7.33 7.01 -13.17
CA SER A 45 -8.63 6.33 -13.01
C SER A 45 -8.60 5.18 -11.98
N VAL A 46 -7.46 4.53 -11.75
CA VAL A 46 -7.34 3.43 -10.78
C VAL A 46 -6.96 3.91 -9.37
N PHE A 47 -6.65 5.20 -9.20
CA PHE A 47 -6.23 5.77 -7.92
C PHE A 47 -7.29 5.65 -6.82
N PRO A 48 -8.60 5.78 -7.09
CA PRO A 48 -9.64 5.50 -6.09
C PRO A 48 -9.60 4.06 -5.57
N VAL A 49 -9.32 3.08 -6.45
CA VAL A 49 -9.19 1.66 -6.07
C VAL A 49 -7.94 1.44 -5.22
N ALA A 50 -6.79 1.96 -5.67
CA ALA A 50 -5.54 1.89 -4.91
C ALA A 50 -5.69 2.53 -3.52
N ARG A 51 -6.38 3.67 -3.42
CA ARG A 51 -6.67 4.34 -2.15
C ARG A 51 -7.57 3.50 -1.24
N SER A 52 -8.55 2.79 -1.81
CA SER A 52 -9.41 1.88 -1.04
C SER A 52 -8.59 0.74 -0.43
N LEU A 53 -7.70 0.12 -1.21
CA LEU A 53 -6.81 -0.96 -0.74
C LEU A 53 -5.89 -0.48 0.40
N VAL A 54 -5.28 0.69 0.24
CA VAL A 54 -4.41 1.27 1.27
C VAL A 54 -5.20 1.64 2.53
N ARG A 55 -6.41 2.20 2.39
CA ARG A 55 -7.30 2.47 3.54
C ARG A 55 -7.77 1.19 4.23
N GLN A 56 -7.85 0.06 3.53
CA GLN A 56 -8.09 -1.23 4.16
C GLN A 56 -6.85 -1.68 4.94
N ALA A 57 -5.66 -1.60 4.33
CA ALA A 57 -4.40 -1.93 5.01
C ALA A 57 -4.21 -1.16 6.31
N ILE A 58 -4.49 0.16 6.32
CA ILE A 58 -4.43 1.00 7.54
C ILE A 58 -5.49 0.59 8.57
N ARG A 59 -6.67 0.12 8.14
CA ARG A 59 -7.72 -0.35 9.05
C ARG A 59 -7.31 -1.63 9.77
N VAL A 60 -6.63 -2.54 9.06
CA VAL A 60 -6.10 -3.79 9.61
C VAL A 60 -4.88 -3.51 10.50
N ASP A 61 -3.90 -2.77 10.00
CA ASP A 61 -2.70 -2.38 10.73
C ASP A 61 -2.51 -0.86 10.67
N ARG A 62 -2.97 -0.18 11.73
CA ARG A 62 -2.84 1.28 11.87
C ARG A 62 -1.41 1.74 12.05
N THR A 63 -0.50 0.84 12.46
CA THR A 63 0.91 1.15 12.72
C THR A 63 1.78 0.92 11.50
N ASN A 64 1.22 0.45 10.39
CA ASN A 64 1.97 0.19 9.18
C ASN A 64 2.43 1.49 8.49
N HIS A 65 3.67 1.89 8.73
CA HIS A 65 4.26 3.08 8.12
C HIS A 65 4.24 3.05 6.58
N THR A 66 4.38 1.86 5.97
CA THR A 66 4.38 1.70 4.51
C THR A 66 2.98 2.00 3.92
N ALA A 67 1.91 1.64 4.64
CA ALA A 67 0.54 1.96 4.23
C ALA A 67 0.29 3.47 4.26
N TRP A 68 0.71 4.16 5.33
CA TRP A 68 0.61 5.62 5.45
C TRP A 68 1.41 6.36 4.38
N TYR A 69 2.64 5.91 4.10
CA TYR A 69 3.45 6.45 3.02
C TYR A 69 2.76 6.29 1.65
N THR A 70 2.22 5.10 1.37
CA THR A 70 1.50 4.83 0.11
C THR A 70 0.24 5.69 -0.03
N LEU A 71 -0.47 5.98 1.07
CA LEU A 71 -1.61 6.89 1.07
C LEU A 71 -1.19 8.32 0.73
N GLY A 72 -0.09 8.80 1.32
CA GLY A 72 0.45 10.12 1.03
C GLY A 72 0.83 10.29 -0.45
N LEU A 73 1.40 9.26 -1.08
CA LEU A 73 1.67 9.27 -2.52
C LEU A 73 0.39 9.41 -3.37
N LEU A 74 -0.70 8.74 -2.97
CA LEU A 74 -2.00 8.79 -3.65
C LEU A 74 -2.78 10.10 -3.44
N GLN A 75 -2.46 10.85 -2.39
CA GLN A 75 -3.09 12.15 -2.08
C GLN A 75 -2.25 13.34 -2.54
N LYS A 76 -0.96 13.14 -2.88
CA LYS A 76 -0.03 14.21 -3.24
C LYS A 76 -0.55 15.15 -4.34
N SER A 77 -1.27 14.64 -5.33
CA SER A 77 -1.84 15.43 -6.43
C SER A 77 -3.19 16.07 -6.12
N GLU A 78 -4.00 15.45 -5.26
CA GLU A 78 -5.35 15.91 -4.92
C GLU A 78 -5.37 16.87 -3.73
N SER A 79 -4.64 16.54 -2.66
CA SER A 79 -4.60 17.28 -1.40
C SER A 79 -3.18 17.21 -0.80
N PRO A 80 -2.29 18.15 -1.17
CA PRO A 80 -0.91 18.17 -0.67
C PRO A 80 -0.82 18.27 0.85
N ALA A 81 -1.78 18.95 1.49
CA ALA A 81 -1.82 19.07 2.95
C ALA A 81 -2.07 17.72 3.63
N GLU A 82 -3.06 16.95 3.19
CA GLU A 82 -3.31 15.59 3.69
C GLU A 82 -2.14 14.64 3.42
N ALA A 83 -1.47 14.80 2.28
CA ALA A 83 -0.29 14.01 1.95
C ALA A 83 0.85 14.26 2.94
N VAL A 84 1.07 15.51 3.38
CA VAL A 84 2.07 15.84 4.41
C VAL A 84 1.74 15.14 5.72
N GLU A 85 0.49 15.19 6.19
CA GLU A 85 0.06 14.50 7.40
C GLU A 85 0.30 12.98 7.31
N CYS A 86 0.01 12.37 6.15
CA CYS A 86 0.28 10.94 5.93
C CYS A 86 1.76 10.60 5.97
N PHE A 87 2.63 11.47 5.40
CA PHE A 87 4.07 11.26 5.45
C PHE A 87 4.64 11.45 6.85
N GLU A 88 4.16 12.45 7.60
CA GLU A 88 4.53 12.65 9.01
C GLU A 88 4.14 11.43 9.85
N ALA A 89 2.92 10.91 9.66
CA ALA A 89 2.48 9.69 10.32
C ALA A 89 3.39 8.49 9.96
N ALA A 90 3.74 8.32 8.68
CA ALA A 90 4.64 7.26 8.24
C ALA A 90 6.01 7.35 8.92
N VAL A 91 6.62 8.52 8.97
CA VAL A 91 7.93 8.74 9.60
C VAL A 91 7.88 8.45 11.10
N CYS A 92 6.87 8.96 11.81
CA CYS A 92 6.69 8.70 13.24
C CYS A 92 6.53 7.20 13.54
N LEU A 93 5.77 6.49 12.71
CA LEU A 93 5.53 5.06 12.87
C LEU A 93 6.76 4.23 12.53
N GLU A 94 7.54 4.59 11.52
CA GLU A 94 8.80 3.90 11.18
C GLU A 94 9.82 4.03 12.32
N GLN A 95 9.96 5.21 12.92
CA GLN A 95 10.88 5.44 14.04
C GLN A 95 10.50 4.67 15.31
N THR A 96 9.21 4.36 15.46
CA THR A 96 8.66 3.65 16.62
C THR A 96 8.37 2.18 16.31
N ALA A 97 8.63 1.73 15.08
CA ALA A 97 8.38 0.36 14.66
C ALA A 97 9.30 -0.60 15.42
N PRO A 98 8.75 -1.64 16.07
CA PRO A 98 9.57 -2.69 16.65
C PRO A 98 10.27 -3.47 15.53
N VAL A 99 11.42 -4.07 15.83
CA VAL A 99 12.16 -4.93 14.88
C VAL A 99 11.30 -6.12 14.44
N GLU A 100 10.40 -6.60 15.30
CA GLU A 100 9.39 -7.61 14.97
C GLU A 100 7.98 -7.10 15.32
N PRO A 101 6.95 -7.39 14.49
CA PRO A 101 5.58 -7.03 14.79
C PRO A 101 5.10 -7.67 16.10
N PHE A 102 4.33 -6.93 16.89
CA PHE A 102 3.67 -7.48 18.06
C PHE A 102 2.60 -8.48 17.60
N ARG A 103 2.80 -9.78 17.90
CA ARG A 103 1.87 -10.88 17.56
C ARG A 103 0.64 -10.90 18.45
#